data_AF-A0A1D1VR37-F1
#
_entry.id   AF-A0A1D1VR37-F1
#
_cell.length_a   1.000
_cell.length_b   1.000
_cell.length_c   1.000
_cell.angle_alpha   90.00
_cell.angle_beta   90.00
_cell.angle_gamma   90.00
#
_symmetry.space_group_name_H-M   'P 1'
#
loop_
_entity.id
_entity.type
_entity.pdbx_description
1 polymer ?
#
loop_
_entity_poly.entity_id
_entity_poly.type
_entity_poly.pdbx_seq_one_letter_code
_entity_poly.pdbx_strand_id
1 'polypeptide(L)'
;MDVLKNESVVKYDAVFWPSEKPHIALSVYHSVLAVGYVLNESFHAAMNLSDGRALASVFADRDIALDGMILRTDHGNTLLVDFCVKDFNPEKGCFMPVLQYDGARGIFTAVAGRKIDWHRSLADGAPPNEPFCGFLGNNPRCQGGRVSNLISTVLGVLVALFVIGVLAGIAMHRITSSRRREPQWELDTEDLITSPDRCYSTRTRSWLGTGYS
;
A
#
# COMPACT_ATOMS: atom_id res chain seq x y z
N MET A 1 23.20 -6.60 -43.20
CA MET A 1 22.79 -7.12 -41.87
C MET A 1 22.42 -8.60 -41.92
N ASP A 2 21.92 -9.11 -43.04
CA ASP A 2 21.49 -10.51 -43.16
C ASP A 2 22.64 -11.50 -43.01
N VAL A 3 23.85 -11.12 -43.45
CA VAL A 3 25.07 -11.91 -43.23
C VAL A 3 25.34 -12.13 -41.73
N LEU A 4 25.30 -11.07 -40.92
CA LEU A 4 25.55 -11.14 -39.47
C LEU A 4 24.54 -12.06 -38.76
N LYS A 5 23.26 -11.98 -39.14
CA LYS A 5 22.22 -12.88 -38.63
C LYS A 5 22.47 -14.32 -39.06
N ASN A 6 22.75 -14.54 -40.35
CA ASN A 6 22.98 -15.88 -40.90
C ASN A 6 24.16 -16.57 -40.21
N GLU A 7 25.29 -15.88 -40.08
CA GLU A 7 26.45 -16.38 -39.35
C GLU A 7 26.12 -16.70 -37.89
N SER A 8 25.31 -15.86 -37.24
CA SER A 8 24.91 -16.07 -35.84
C SER A 8 24.02 -17.31 -35.67
N VAL A 9 23.08 -17.54 -36.60
CA VAL A 9 22.24 -18.73 -36.64
C VAL A 9 23.11 -19.97 -36.86
N VAL A 10 23.98 -19.94 -37.87
CA VAL A 10 24.81 -21.10 -38.25
C VAL A 10 25.80 -21.48 -37.15
N LYS A 11 26.40 -20.50 -36.47
CA LYS A 11 27.51 -20.74 -35.55
C LYS A 11 27.09 -20.86 -34.09
N TYR A 12 26.02 -20.19 -33.68
CA TYR A 12 25.62 -20.06 -32.28
C TYR A 12 24.18 -20.51 -32.02
N ASP A 13 23.47 -21.05 -33.02
CA ASP A 13 22.06 -21.44 -32.94
C ASP A 13 21.16 -20.29 -32.43
N ALA A 14 21.51 -19.07 -32.85
CA ALA A 14 20.80 -17.87 -32.42
C ALA A 14 19.43 -17.76 -33.12
N VAL A 15 18.40 -17.41 -32.35
CA VAL A 15 17.04 -17.19 -32.87
C VAL A 15 16.79 -15.69 -32.99
N PHE A 16 16.36 -15.25 -34.18
CA PHE A 16 16.00 -13.86 -34.46
C PHE A 16 14.59 -13.78 -35.05
N TRP A 17 13.84 -12.74 -34.70
CA TRP A 17 12.62 -12.43 -35.44
C TRP A 17 12.94 -11.90 -36.85
N PRO A 18 12.08 -12.11 -37.86
CA PRO A 18 12.35 -11.71 -39.24
C PRO A 18 12.78 -10.24 -39.39
N SER A 19 12.12 -9.33 -38.67
CA SER A 19 12.39 -7.89 -38.71
C SER A 19 13.30 -7.37 -37.59
N GLU A 20 13.75 -8.23 -36.67
CA GLU A 20 14.59 -7.83 -35.56
C GLU A 20 15.99 -7.47 -36.04
N LYS A 21 16.63 -6.45 -35.49
CA LYS A 21 18.03 -6.13 -35.79
C LYS A 21 18.89 -6.60 -34.61
N PRO A 22 20.12 -7.12 -34.85
CA PRO A 22 21.01 -7.53 -33.78
C PRO A 22 21.61 -6.29 -33.09
N HIS A 23 20.81 -5.59 -32.28
CA HIS A 23 21.12 -4.28 -31.73
C HIS A 23 22.42 -4.25 -30.92
N ILE A 24 22.73 -5.32 -30.18
CA ILE A 24 23.97 -5.43 -29.39
C ILE A 24 25.19 -5.49 -30.32
N ALA A 25 25.17 -6.36 -31.34
CA ALA A 25 26.28 -6.49 -32.28
C ALA A 25 26.53 -5.17 -33.04
N LEU A 26 25.45 -4.49 -33.43
CA LEU A 26 25.51 -3.19 -34.08
C LEU A 26 26.09 -2.10 -33.15
N SER A 27 25.68 -2.09 -31.88
CA SER A 27 26.19 -1.16 -30.89
C SER A 27 27.70 -1.30 -30.69
N VAL A 28 28.19 -2.55 -30.57
CA VAL A 28 29.63 -2.83 -30.47
C VAL A 28 30.37 -2.39 -31.73
N TYR A 29 29.85 -2.72 -32.91
CA TYR A 29 30.43 -2.30 -34.18
C TYR A 29 30.56 -0.77 -34.28
N HIS A 30 29.49 -0.03 -33.96
CA HIS A 30 29.50 1.43 -34.00
C HIS A 30 30.39 2.05 -32.92
N SER A 31 30.52 1.42 -31.75
CA SER A 31 31.43 1.87 -30.70
C SER A 31 32.89 1.80 -31.14
N VAL A 32 33.29 0.71 -31.82
CA VAL A 32 34.64 0.58 -32.38
C VAL A 32 34.88 1.62 -33.48
N LEU A 33 33.89 1.86 -34.36
CA LEU A 33 34.00 2.93 -35.36
C LEU A 33 34.17 4.31 -34.72
N ALA A 34 33.38 4.64 -33.70
CA ALA A 34 33.48 5.92 -33.00
C ALA A 34 34.88 6.14 -32.42
N VAL A 35 35.47 5.10 -31.81
CA VAL A 35 36.85 5.14 -31.33
C VAL A 35 37.83 5.38 -32.49
N GLY A 36 37.67 4.69 -33.62
CA GLY A 36 38.50 4.91 -34.81
C GLY A 36 38.44 6.34 -35.34
N TYR A 37 37.23 6.92 -35.40
CA TYR A 37 37.04 8.31 -35.81
C TYR A 37 37.74 9.30 -34.86
N VAL A 38 37.51 9.16 -33.56
CA VAL A 38 38.13 10.04 -32.55
C VAL A 38 39.65 9.88 -32.55
N LEU A 39 40.17 8.66 -32.67
CA LEU A 39 41.61 8.42 -32.76
C LEU A 39 42.23 9.10 -33.98
N ASN A 40 41.58 9.03 -35.15
CA ASN A 40 42.06 9.68 -36.35
C ASN A 40 42.08 11.21 -36.20
N GLU A 41 41.03 11.79 -35.63
CA GLU A 41 40.98 13.23 -35.32
C GLU A 41 42.07 13.65 -34.33
N SER A 42 42.22 12.91 -33.22
CA SER A 42 43.25 13.15 -32.21
C SER A 42 44.67 13.03 -32.79
N PHE A 43 44.89 12.10 -33.72
CA PHE A 43 46.16 11.95 -34.42
C PHE A 43 46.47 13.18 -35.29
N HIS A 44 45.51 13.65 -36.07
CA HIS A 44 45.66 14.86 -36.90
C HIS A 44 45.81 16.14 -36.06
N ALA A 45 45.25 16.17 -34.86
CA ALA A 45 45.41 17.26 -33.89
C ALA A 45 46.75 17.19 -33.11
N ALA A 46 47.65 16.24 -33.43
CA ALA A 46 48.91 16.01 -32.73
C ALA A 46 48.74 15.82 -31.21
N MET A 47 47.63 15.22 -30.78
CA MET A 47 47.35 14.93 -29.38
C MET A 47 48.24 13.78 -28.88
N ASN A 48 48.60 13.80 -27.59
CA ASN A 48 49.28 12.68 -26.98
C ASN A 48 48.33 11.49 -26.80
N LEU A 49 48.40 10.51 -27.70
CA LEU A 49 47.54 9.31 -27.67
C LEU A 49 47.80 8.38 -26.47
N SER A 50 48.89 8.58 -25.72
CA SER A 50 49.13 7.85 -24.47
C SER A 50 48.36 8.43 -23.28
N ASP A 51 47.83 9.65 -23.40
CA ASP A 51 46.95 10.25 -22.42
C ASP A 51 45.50 9.84 -22.68
N GLY A 52 45.11 8.71 -22.07
CA GLY A 52 43.76 8.18 -22.20
C GLY A 52 42.67 9.11 -21.65
N ARG A 53 42.99 9.99 -20.70
CA ARG A 53 42.02 10.96 -20.16
C ARG A 53 41.79 12.09 -21.17
N ALA A 54 42.86 12.62 -21.74
CA ALA A 54 42.75 13.61 -22.81
C ALA A 54 41.97 13.04 -24.00
N LEU A 55 42.30 11.82 -24.43
CA LEU A 55 41.58 11.15 -25.51
C LEU A 55 40.09 10.92 -25.19
N ALA A 56 39.78 10.47 -23.97
CA ALA A 56 38.40 10.29 -23.54
C ALA A 56 37.62 11.62 -23.50
N SER A 57 38.26 12.74 -23.15
CA SER A 57 37.61 14.05 -23.13
C SER A 57 37.18 14.54 -24.52
N VAL A 58 37.77 14.02 -25.60
CA VAL A 58 37.39 14.35 -26.99
C VAL A 58 35.99 13.84 -27.32
N PHE A 59 35.48 12.85 -26.56
CA PHE A 59 34.13 12.36 -26.71
C PHE A 59 33.08 13.25 -26.04
N ALA A 60 33.43 14.22 -25.20
CA ALA A 60 32.44 14.99 -24.44
C ALA A 60 31.66 15.96 -25.33
N ASP A 61 30.38 16.18 -25.01
CA ASP A 61 29.52 17.22 -25.58
C ASP A 61 29.52 17.29 -27.13
N ARG A 62 29.43 16.15 -27.83
CA ARG A 62 29.45 16.14 -29.29
C ARG A 62 28.59 15.07 -29.94
N ASP A 63 28.30 15.33 -31.21
CA ASP A 63 27.68 14.39 -32.14
C ASP A 63 28.75 13.78 -33.05
N ILE A 64 28.86 12.46 -33.06
CA ILE A 64 29.73 11.70 -33.96
C ILE A 64 28.83 11.01 -34.99
N ALA A 65 28.90 11.48 -36.23
CA ALA A 65 28.19 10.87 -37.34
C ALA A 65 28.90 9.58 -37.80
N LEU A 66 28.21 8.46 -37.66
CA LEU A 66 28.65 7.15 -38.11
C LEU A 66 27.75 6.68 -39.26
N ASP A 67 28.18 5.63 -39.97
CA ASP A 67 27.34 5.06 -41.02
C ASP A 67 26.03 4.50 -40.43
N GLY A 68 24.92 5.13 -40.75
CA GLY A 68 23.59 4.74 -40.30
C GLY A 68 23.19 5.14 -38.87
N MET A 69 24.01 5.90 -38.13
CA MET A 69 23.59 6.49 -36.84
C MET A 69 24.41 7.72 -36.43
N ILE A 70 23.87 8.53 -35.52
CA ILE A 70 24.60 9.61 -34.84
C ILE A 70 24.76 9.19 -33.38
N LEU A 71 26.00 9.15 -32.91
CA LEU A 71 26.33 8.91 -31.50
C LEU A 71 26.47 10.25 -30.81
N ARG A 72 25.67 10.48 -29.77
CA ARG A 72 25.65 11.73 -29.01
C ARG A 72 26.11 11.49 -27.60
N THR A 73 26.84 12.43 -27.05
CA THR A 73 27.39 12.37 -25.69
C THR A 73 27.11 13.66 -24.94
N ASP A 74 26.96 13.54 -23.63
CA ASP A 74 26.91 14.69 -22.73
C ASP A 74 28.30 15.12 -22.26
N HIS A 75 28.33 16.14 -21.41
CA HIS A 75 29.54 16.67 -20.80
C HIS A 75 30.31 15.64 -19.97
N GLY A 76 29.61 14.65 -19.42
CA GLY A 76 30.16 13.57 -18.61
C GLY A 76 30.64 12.37 -19.41
N ASN A 77 30.73 12.46 -20.74
CA ASN A 77 31.02 11.33 -21.65
C ASN A 77 29.96 10.22 -21.60
N THR A 78 28.73 10.54 -21.21
CA THR A 78 27.61 9.58 -21.20
C THR A 78 26.88 9.62 -22.54
N LEU A 79 26.55 8.45 -23.08
CA LEU A 79 25.77 8.36 -24.31
C LEU A 79 24.35 8.89 -24.08
N LEU A 80 23.91 9.79 -24.96
CA LEU A 80 22.53 10.24 -25.04
C LEU A 80 21.80 9.32 -26.01
N VAL A 81 20.96 8.42 -25.46
CA VAL A 81 20.31 7.35 -26.22
C VAL A 81 18.83 7.68 -26.43
N ASP A 82 18.41 7.62 -27.70
CA ASP A 82 17.00 7.67 -28.05
C ASP A 82 16.36 6.30 -27.83
N PHE A 83 15.20 6.26 -27.17
CA PHE A 83 14.46 5.03 -26.97
C PHE A 83 12.99 5.17 -27.35
N CYS A 84 12.35 4.05 -27.67
CA CYS A 84 10.92 4.04 -27.96
C CYS A 84 10.20 3.08 -27.01
N VAL A 85 9.07 3.55 -26.48
CA VAL A 85 8.14 2.70 -25.76
C VAL A 85 7.22 2.08 -26.80
N LYS A 86 7.15 0.76 -26.80
CA LYS A 86 6.24 0.01 -27.66
C LYS A 86 5.11 -0.55 -26.84
N ASP A 87 3.93 -0.55 -27.43
CA ASP A 87 2.75 -1.16 -26.87
C ASP A 87 2.24 -2.26 -27.80
N PHE A 88 1.63 -3.29 -27.22
CA PHE A 88 1.13 -4.43 -27.97
C PHE A 88 -0.20 -4.07 -28.63
N ASN A 89 -0.27 -4.17 -29.96
CA ASN A 89 -1.53 -3.98 -30.67
C ASN A 89 -2.22 -5.34 -30.85
N PRO A 90 -3.38 -5.58 -30.20
CA PRO A 90 -4.05 -6.86 -30.26
C PRO A 90 -4.66 -7.16 -31.64
N GLU A 91 -5.06 -6.15 -32.40
CA GLU A 91 -5.64 -6.34 -33.76
C GLU A 91 -4.59 -6.80 -34.77
N LYS A 92 -3.37 -6.25 -34.67
CA LYS A 92 -2.25 -6.54 -35.56
C LYS A 92 -1.34 -7.65 -35.05
N GLY A 93 -1.49 -8.05 -33.79
CA GLY A 93 -0.67 -9.06 -33.13
C GLY A 93 0.81 -8.67 -33.02
N CYS A 94 1.13 -7.38 -32.93
CA CYS A 94 2.52 -6.91 -32.91
C CYS A 94 2.74 -5.67 -32.04
N PHE A 95 3.97 -5.48 -31.59
CA PHE A 95 4.37 -4.30 -30.81
C PHE A 95 4.60 -3.09 -31.73
N MET A 96 3.92 -1.99 -31.45
CA MET A 96 4.06 -0.73 -32.18
C MET A 96 4.58 0.38 -31.26
N PRO A 97 5.46 1.28 -31.76
CA PRO A 97 5.91 2.42 -30.96
C PRO A 97 4.74 3.39 -30.70
N VAL A 98 4.62 3.81 -29.43
CA VAL A 98 3.58 4.72 -28.91
C VAL A 98 4.18 5.98 -28.29
N LEU A 99 5.37 5.87 -27.69
CA LEU A 99 6.16 7.02 -27.21
C LEU A 99 7.58 6.93 -27.77
N GLN A 100 8.18 8.10 -28.00
CA GLN A 100 9.58 8.25 -28.34
C GLN A 100 10.24 9.18 -27.33
N TYR A 101 11.38 8.78 -26.80
CA TYR A 101 12.22 9.60 -25.96
C TYR A 101 13.39 10.13 -26.77
N ASP A 102 13.52 11.46 -26.76
CA ASP A 102 14.70 12.15 -27.28
C ASP A 102 15.73 12.23 -26.15
N GLY A 103 16.83 11.49 -26.29
CA GLY A 103 17.89 11.42 -25.29
C GLY A 103 18.63 12.74 -25.09
N ALA A 104 18.72 13.56 -26.13
CA ALA A 104 19.38 14.85 -26.06
C ALA A 104 18.52 15.90 -25.34
N ARG A 105 17.20 15.85 -25.52
CA ARG A 105 16.27 16.80 -24.87
C ARG A 105 15.72 16.29 -23.53
N GLY A 106 15.79 14.99 -23.29
CA GLY A 106 15.21 14.36 -22.11
C GLY A 106 13.67 14.34 -22.12
N ILE A 107 13.05 14.35 -23.31
CA ILE A 107 11.60 14.53 -23.46
C ILE A 107 10.96 13.31 -24.14
N PHE A 108 9.83 12.89 -23.60
CA PHE A 108 8.92 11.95 -24.27
C PHE A 108 7.95 12.68 -25.20
N THR A 109 7.82 12.16 -26.40
CA THR A 109 6.84 12.60 -27.40
C THR A 109 5.92 11.45 -27.77
N ALA A 110 4.63 11.72 -27.83
CA ALA A 110 3.66 10.73 -28.26
C ALA A 110 3.69 10.58 -29.78
N VAL A 111 3.62 9.32 -30.25
CA VAL A 111 3.52 9.04 -31.68
C VAL A 111 2.10 9.39 -32.15
N ALA A 112 1.99 10.28 -33.13
CA ALA A 112 0.70 10.76 -33.62
C ALA A 112 -0.24 9.61 -34.00
N GLY A 113 -1.50 9.68 -33.54
CA GLY A 113 -2.53 8.68 -33.80
C GLY A 113 -2.34 7.35 -33.05
N ARG A 114 -1.43 7.29 -32.07
CA ARG A 114 -1.22 6.11 -31.23
C ARG A 114 -1.25 6.48 -29.76
N LYS A 115 -1.89 5.63 -28.95
CA LYS A 115 -1.96 5.74 -27.50
C LYS A 115 -1.61 4.40 -26.86
N ILE A 116 -1.16 4.42 -25.61
CA ILE A 116 -0.99 3.20 -24.83
C ILE A 116 -2.38 2.63 -24.53
N ASP A 117 -2.60 1.38 -24.92
CA ASP A 117 -3.78 0.59 -24.60
C ASP A 117 -3.60 -0.08 -23.24
N TRP A 118 -4.12 0.57 -22.21
CA TRP A 118 -4.23 -0.01 -20.88
C TRP A 118 -5.46 -0.93 -20.82
N HIS A 119 -5.33 -2.10 -21.45
CA HIS A 119 -6.41 -3.09 -21.54
C HIS A 119 -7.12 -3.29 -20.20
N ARG A 120 -8.47 -3.23 -20.20
CA ARG A 120 -9.34 -3.33 -19.00
C ARG A 120 -9.19 -2.24 -17.93
N SER A 121 -8.49 -1.15 -18.20
CA SER A 121 -8.55 0.03 -17.34
C SER A 121 -9.99 0.57 -17.26
N LEU A 122 -10.49 0.78 -16.04
CA LEU A 122 -11.86 1.25 -15.77
C LEU A 122 -12.18 2.64 -16.37
N ALA A 123 -11.19 3.36 -16.93
CA ALA A 123 -11.37 4.72 -17.42
C ALA A 123 -10.36 5.12 -18.53
N ASP A 124 -10.08 4.27 -19.52
CA ASP A 124 -9.22 4.61 -20.68
C ASP A 124 -7.83 5.20 -20.31
N GLY A 125 -7.33 4.89 -19.11
CA GLY A 125 -6.16 5.52 -18.51
C GLY A 125 -5.19 4.52 -17.91
N ALA A 126 -3.97 4.98 -17.59
CA ALA A 126 -3.00 4.12 -16.89
C ALA A 126 -3.59 3.61 -15.56
N PRO A 127 -3.36 2.34 -15.21
CA PRO A 127 -3.74 1.85 -13.89
C PRO A 127 -3.03 2.68 -12.81
N PRO A 128 -3.65 2.86 -11.64
CA PRO A 128 -3.01 3.56 -10.54
C PRO A 128 -1.71 2.85 -10.15
N ASN A 129 -0.69 3.64 -9.82
CA ASN A 129 0.62 3.14 -9.40
C ASN A 129 0.59 2.38 -8.06
N GLU A 130 -0.43 2.62 -7.24
CA GLU A 130 -0.65 1.95 -5.96
C GLU A 130 -2.07 1.36 -5.91
N PRO A 131 -2.25 0.14 -5.37
CA PRO A 131 -3.57 -0.43 -5.15
C PRO A 131 -4.44 0.44 -4.22
N PHE A 132 -5.76 0.37 -4.37
CA PHE A 132 -6.69 1.16 -3.55
C PHE A 132 -6.46 1.02 -2.03
N CYS A 133 -6.15 -0.18 -1.54
CA CYS A 133 -5.88 -0.43 -0.12
C CYS A 133 -4.41 -0.24 0.30
N GLY A 134 -3.57 0.28 -0.59
CA GLY A 134 -2.12 0.31 -0.43
C GLY A 134 -1.50 -1.07 -0.59
N PHE A 135 -0.19 -1.12 -0.84
CA PHE A 135 0.52 -2.39 -1.01
C PHE A 135 0.46 -3.30 0.23
N LEU A 136 0.40 -2.70 1.42
CA LEU A 136 0.33 -3.41 2.70
C LEU A 136 -1.10 -3.59 3.22
N GLY A 137 -2.13 -3.16 2.46
CA GLY A 137 -3.52 -3.24 2.89
C GLY A 137 -3.86 -2.34 4.09
N ASN A 138 -2.94 -1.45 4.48
CA ASN A 138 -3.07 -0.61 5.67
C ASN A 138 -3.72 0.75 5.38
N ASN A 139 -4.18 1.02 4.15
CA ASN A 139 -4.88 2.26 3.84
C ASN A 139 -6.13 2.41 4.74
N PRO A 140 -6.25 3.49 5.54
CA PRO A 140 -7.38 3.72 6.43
C PRO A 140 -8.75 3.67 5.73
N ARG A 141 -8.81 3.99 4.43
CA ARG A 141 -10.03 3.89 3.61
C ARG A 141 -10.56 2.46 3.47
N CYS A 142 -9.68 1.45 3.59
CA CYS A 142 -10.05 0.04 3.57
C CYS A 142 -10.22 -0.57 4.97
N GLN A 143 -9.86 0.16 6.03
CA GLN A 143 -9.97 -0.32 7.42
C GLN A 143 -11.38 -0.13 8.02
N GLY A 144 -12.42 -0.14 7.18
CA GLY A 144 -13.82 0.20 7.45
C GLY A 144 -14.58 -0.62 8.52
N GLY A 145 -13.88 -1.31 9.42
CA GLY A 145 -14.45 -2.03 10.55
C GLY A 145 -13.96 -1.57 11.93
N ARG A 146 -12.77 -0.99 12.10
CA ARG A 146 -12.23 -0.77 13.46
C ARG A 146 -12.92 0.38 14.19
N VAL A 147 -13.16 1.50 13.52
CA VAL A 147 -13.79 2.68 14.15
C VAL A 147 -15.30 2.50 14.27
N SER A 148 -15.96 1.89 13.27
CA SER A 148 -17.42 1.67 13.30
C SER A 148 -17.83 0.59 14.33
N ASN A 149 -17.03 -0.47 14.51
CA ASN A 149 -17.28 -1.48 15.54
C ASN A 149 -17.06 -0.94 16.97
N LEU A 150 -16.10 -0.03 17.17
CA LEU A 150 -15.93 0.63 18.46
C LEU A 150 -17.12 1.53 18.81
N ILE A 151 -17.62 2.30 17.83
CA ILE A 151 -18.78 3.17 18.05
C ILE A 151 -20.05 2.33 18.31
N SER A 152 -20.26 1.25 17.56
CA SER A 152 -21.44 0.39 17.73
C SER A 152 -21.45 -0.35 19.07
N THR A 153 -20.28 -0.84 19.53
CA THR A 153 -20.14 -1.50 20.84
C THR A 153 -20.35 -0.53 21.99
N VAL A 154 -19.76 0.68 21.93
CA VAL A 154 -19.95 1.71 22.96
C VAL A 154 -21.42 2.13 23.05
N LEU A 155 -22.08 2.35 21.91
CA LEU A 155 -23.50 2.70 21.89
C LEU A 155 -24.38 1.58 22.45
N GLY A 156 -24.09 0.32 22.11
CA GLY A 156 -24.81 -0.85 22.62
C GLY A 156 -24.74 -0.99 24.13
N VAL A 157 -23.56 -0.77 24.72
CA VAL A 157 -23.36 -0.81 26.19
C VAL A 157 -24.16 0.29 26.89
N LEU A 158 -24.15 1.51 26.36
CA LEU A 158 -24.91 2.63 26.94
C LEU A 158 -26.42 2.37 26.94
N VAL A 159 -26.97 1.82 25.85
CA VAL A 159 -28.39 1.46 25.75
C VAL A 159 -28.73 0.35 26.74
N ALA A 160 -27.88 -0.67 26.86
CA ALA A 160 -28.11 -1.76 27.81
C ALA A 160 -28.14 -1.26 29.27
N LEU A 161 -27.21 -0.38 29.65
CA LEU A 161 -27.19 0.23 30.98
C LEU A 161 -28.43 1.08 31.25
N PHE A 162 -28.89 1.83 30.25
CA PHE A 162 -30.12 2.63 30.36
C PHE A 162 -31.34 1.73 30.60
N VAL A 163 -31.49 0.64 29.84
CA VAL A 163 -32.60 -0.30 30.02
C VAL A 163 -32.56 -0.97 31.39
N ILE A 164 -31.39 -1.42 31.85
CA ILE A 164 -31.22 -2.00 33.19
C ILE A 164 -31.58 -0.98 34.27
N GLY A 165 -31.15 0.29 34.13
CA GLY A 165 -31.49 1.36 35.06
C GLY A 165 -32.99 1.64 35.13
N VAL A 166 -33.68 1.66 33.99
CA VAL A 166 -35.13 1.83 33.92
C VAL A 166 -35.86 0.65 34.59
N LEU A 167 -35.46 -0.59 34.27
CA LEU A 167 -36.07 -1.79 34.86
C LEU A 167 -35.86 -1.84 36.39
N ALA A 168 -34.65 -1.53 36.86
CA ALA A 168 -34.34 -1.45 38.28
C ALA A 168 -35.14 -0.34 38.96
N GLY A 169 -35.30 0.82 38.32
CA GLY A 169 -36.13 1.93 38.80
C GLY A 169 -37.61 1.54 38.93
N ILE A 170 -38.16 0.86 37.93
CA ILE A 170 -39.53 0.35 37.98
C ILE A 170 -39.68 -0.68 39.10
N ALA A 171 -38.75 -1.62 39.24
CA ALA A 171 -38.78 -2.63 40.30
C ALA A 171 -38.72 -1.98 41.70
N MET A 172 -37.81 -1.02 41.91
CA MET A 172 -37.71 -0.26 43.16
C MET A 172 -38.98 0.54 43.46
N HIS A 173 -39.57 1.19 42.46
CA HIS A 173 -40.84 1.90 42.61
C HIS A 173 -41.99 0.95 42.99
N ARG A 174 -42.06 -0.23 42.39
CA ARG A 174 -43.06 -1.25 42.73
C ARG A 174 -42.92 -1.72 44.18
N ILE A 175 -41.70 -2.05 44.60
CA ILE A 175 -41.40 -2.52 45.97
C ILE A 175 -41.66 -1.43 47.03
N THR A 176 -41.26 -0.18 46.75
CA THR A 176 -41.55 0.94 47.67
C THR A 176 -43.04 1.29 47.70
N SER A 177 -43.74 1.17 46.57
CA SER A 177 -45.19 1.40 46.51
C SER A 177 -45.99 0.31 47.23
N SER A 178 -45.55 -0.95 47.21
CA SER A 178 -46.18 -2.01 48.01
C SER A 178 -45.96 -1.77 49.50
N ARG A 179 -44.75 -1.34 49.90
CA ARG A 179 -44.43 -1.01 51.29
C ARG A 179 -45.19 0.21 51.83
N ARG A 180 -45.59 1.17 50.98
CA ARG A 180 -46.48 2.29 51.36
C ARG A 180 -47.96 1.92 51.39
N ARG A 181 -48.35 0.80 50.80
CA ARG A 181 -49.74 0.32 50.74
C ARG A 181 -50.08 -0.64 51.87
N GLU A 182 -49.14 -0.97 52.76
CA GLU A 182 -49.48 -1.58 54.04
C GLU A 182 -50.39 -0.61 54.80
N PRO A 183 -51.66 -0.98 55.07
CA PRO A 183 -52.52 -0.15 55.89
C PRO A 183 -51.92 -0.09 57.29
N GLN A 184 -51.41 1.08 57.70
CA GLN A 184 -50.87 1.31 59.05
C GLN A 184 -51.92 1.16 60.18
N TRP A 185 -53.14 0.79 59.82
CA TRP A 185 -54.28 0.62 60.70
C TRP A 185 -54.70 -0.85 60.87
N GLU A 186 -54.06 -1.80 60.17
CA GLU A 186 -54.34 -3.23 60.32
C GLU A 186 -53.31 -3.83 61.29
N LEU A 187 -53.73 -4.02 62.54
CA LEU A 187 -52.95 -4.66 63.58
C LEU A 187 -52.97 -6.17 63.37
N ASP A 188 -51.79 -6.81 63.36
CA ASP A 188 -51.68 -8.26 63.32
C ASP A 188 -52.31 -8.86 64.58
N THR A 189 -53.29 -9.77 64.44
CA THR A 189 -54.04 -10.31 65.58
C THR A 189 -53.18 -11.17 66.52
N GLU A 190 -51.99 -11.57 66.08
CA GLU A 190 -51.01 -12.32 66.88
C GLU A 190 -50.32 -11.43 67.94
N ASP A 191 -50.27 -10.11 67.74
CA ASP A 191 -49.74 -9.14 68.72
C ASP A 191 -50.77 -8.72 69.79
N LEU A 192 -52.05 -9.12 69.63
CA LEU A 192 -53.14 -8.79 70.56
C LEU A 192 -53.41 -9.87 71.62
N ILE A 193 -52.64 -10.98 71.64
CA ILE A 193 -52.73 -11.98 72.71
C ILE A 193 -51.92 -11.51 73.94
N THR A 194 -52.54 -10.64 74.72
CA THR A 194 -52.26 -10.55 76.15
C THR A 194 -52.57 -11.91 76.77
N SER A 195 -51.55 -12.66 77.19
CA SER A 195 -51.71 -13.87 78.00
C SER A 195 -52.12 -13.46 79.43
N PRO A 196 -53.36 -13.70 79.89
CA PRO A 196 -53.76 -13.44 81.25
C PRO A 196 -54.00 -14.78 81.93
N ASP A 197 -52.98 -15.62 82.06
CA ASP A 197 -53.01 -16.80 82.94
C ASP A 197 -51.57 -17.20 83.28
N ARG A 198 -50.89 -16.33 84.04
CA ARG A 198 -49.71 -16.73 84.80
C ARG A 198 -50.09 -16.69 86.28
N CYS A 199 -50.62 -17.82 86.75
CA CYS A 199 -50.82 -18.10 88.17
C CYS A 199 -49.50 -17.84 88.92
N TYR A 200 -49.54 -16.89 89.85
CA TYR A 200 -48.50 -16.69 90.85
C TYR A 200 -48.50 -17.90 91.80
N SER A 201 -47.51 -18.78 91.67
CA SER A 201 -47.12 -19.66 92.79
C SER A 201 -46.00 -18.98 93.57
N THR A 202 -46.33 -18.42 94.72
CA THR A 202 -45.35 -18.05 95.73
C THR A 202 -44.70 -19.32 96.28
N ARG A 203 -43.38 -19.46 96.06
CA ARG A 203 -42.55 -20.30 96.93
C ARG A 203 -41.28 -19.56 97.32
N THR A 204 -41.09 -19.52 98.62
CA THR A 204 -40.13 -18.79 99.42
C THR A 204 -38.67 -19.21 99.22
N ARG A 205 -37.80 -18.19 99.27
CA ARG A 205 -36.41 -18.11 99.77
C ARG A 205 -35.55 -19.39 99.84
N SER A 206 -34.36 -19.27 99.26
CA SER A 206 -33.12 -19.43 100.02
C SER A 206 -32.02 -18.52 99.47
N TRP A 207 -31.59 -17.56 100.29
CA TRP A 207 -30.31 -16.86 100.13
C TRP A 207 -29.21 -17.73 100.71
N LEU A 208 -28.11 -17.88 99.98
CA LEU A 208 -26.72 -18.25 100.37
C LEU A 208 -25.98 -18.20 99.02
N GLY A 209 -25.06 -17.29 98.71
CA GLY A 209 -23.99 -16.73 99.51
C GLY A 209 -22.69 -17.15 98.84
N THR A 210 -21.84 -16.16 98.49
CA THR A 210 -20.39 -16.27 98.23
C THR A 210 -19.96 -17.10 97.00
N GLY A 211 -18.92 -16.79 96.24
CA GLY A 211 -17.85 -15.81 96.32
C GLY A 211 -16.86 -16.12 95.17
N TYR A 212 -16.00 -15.14 94.88
CA TYR A 212 -14.67 -15.22 94.25
C TYR A 212 -14.21 -16.60 93.74
N SER A 213 -13.70 -16.71 92.51
CA SER A 213 -12.40 -16.16 92.09
C SER A 213 -12.28 -16.12 90.57
#